data_AF-A0A952E538-F1
#
_entry.id   AF-A0A952E538-F1
#
_cell.length_a   1.000
_cell.length_b   1.000
_cell.length_c   1.000
_cell.angle_alpha   90.00
_cell.angle_beta   90.00
_cell.angle_gamma   90.00
#
_symmetry.space_group_name_H-M   'P 1'
#
loop_
_entity.id
_entity.type
_entity.pdbx_description
1 polymer ?
#
loop_
_entity_poly.entity_id
_entity_poly.type
_entity_poly.pdbx_seq_one_letter_code
_entity_poly.pdbx_strand_id
1 'polypeptide(L)'
;MSNRQTHVTIGILAGCGVAAYRAREQEPLNMLLEVIGGSIGGYIGGRLPDVIEPASYPGHRQLAHSAATSTVIGIGSYKLLEKWEELCRSKAECYRRERGQGVLSGFDEFLHILAEIMLHIARGVQIFILD
;
A
#
# COMPACT_ATOMS: atom_id res chain seq x y z
N MET A 1 -7.36 14.82 20.80
CA MET A 1 -6.42 13.72 20.48
C MET A 1 -7.23 12.61 19.85
N SER A 2 -7.01 12.34 18.57
CA SER A 2 -7.48 11.13 17.90
C SER A 2 -7.04 9.90 18.71
N ASN A 3 -7.93 8.92 18.82
CA ASN A 3 -7.56 7.64 19.40
C ASN A 3 -6.99 6.73 18.29
N ARG A 4 -6.41 5.60 18.67
CA ARG A 4 -5.87 4.61 17.72
C ARG A 4 -6.86 4.20 16.63
N GLN A 5 -8.16 4.12 16.95
CA GLN A 5 -9.18 3.77 15.97
C GLN A 5 -9.34 4.86 14.91
N THR A 6 -9.25 6.14 15.29
CA THR A 6 -9.30 7.26 14.35
C THR A 6 -8.15 7.19 13.34
N HIS A 7 -6.90 7.01 13.79
CA HIS A 7 -5.75 6.92 12.87
C HIS A 7 -5.85 5.70 11.94
N VAL A 8 -6.33 4.56 12.44
CA VAL A 8 -6.53 3.36 11.62
C VAL A 8 -7.62 3.59 10.58
N THR A 9 -8.76 4.16 10.96
CA THR A 9 -9.88 4.42 10.04
C THR A 9 -9.46 5.40 8.94
N ILE A 10 -8.83 6.53 9.31
CA ILE A 10 -8.34 7.52 8.35
C ILE A 10 -7.24 6.89 7.47
N GLY A 11 -6.33 6.11 8.06
CA GLY A 11 -5.32 5.31 7.38
C GLY A 11 -5.89 4.46 6.27
N ILE A 12 -6.88 3.61 6.61
CA ILE A 12 -7.55 2.73 5.64
C ILE A 12 -8.22 3.56 4.54
N LEU A 13 -9.00 4.58 4.90
CA LEU A 13 -9.74 5.38 3.91
C LEU A 13 -8.80 6.10 2.93
N ALA A 14 -7.72 6.69 3.43
CA ALA A 14 -6.71 7.32 2.61
C ALA A 14 -5.99 6.29 1.73
N GLY A 15 -5.57 5.15 2.29
CA GLY A 15 -4.93 4.07 1.54
C GLY A 15 -5.82 3.52 0.42
N CYS A 16 -7.10 3.27 0.70
CA CYS A 16 -8.09 2.90 -0.31
C CYS A 16 -8.22 3.97 -1.41
N GLY A 17 -8.36 5.24 -1.01
CA GLY A 17 -8.57 6.34 -1.94
C GLY A 17 -7.39 6.56 -2.87
N VAL A 18 -6.16 6.55 -2.35
CA VAL A 18 -4.96 6.72 -3.17
C VAL A 18 -4.75 5.50 -4.08
N ALA A 19 -4.91 4.28 -3.56
CA ALA A 19 -4.81 3.07 -4.38
C ALA A 19 -5.85 3.08 -5.51
N ALA A 20 -7.11 3.39 -5.21
CA ALA A 20 -8.17 3.52 -6.21
C ALA A 20 -7.85 4.59 -7.26
N TYR A 21 -7.36 5.76 -6.83
CA TYR A 21 -7.01 6.84 -7.73
C TYR A 21 -5.87 6.48 -8.68
N ARG A 22 -4.82 5.79 -8.19
CA ARG A 22 -3.69 5.34 -9.02
C ARG A 22 -4.03 4.13 -9.89
N ALA A 23 -5.01 3.35 -9.47
CA ALA A 23 -5.51 2.17 -10.17
C ALA A 23 -6.63 2.45 -11.18
N ARG A 24 -7.15 3.68 -11.27
CA ARG A 24 -8.39 4.02 -11.99
C ARG A 24 -8.43 3.66 -13.48
N GLU A 25 -7.26 3.48 -14.10
CA GLU A 25 -7.12 3.14 -15.53
C GLU A 25 -6.91 1.62 -15.75
N GLN A 26 -7.00 0.82 -14.69
CA GLN A 26 -6.79 -0.63 -14.76
C GLN A 26 -8.10 -1.41 -14.79
N GLU A 27 -8.01 -2.68 -15.17
CA GLU A 27 -9.11 -3.63 -15.08
C GLU A 27 -9.71 -3.67 -13.66
N PRO A 28 -11.05 -3.78 -13.52
CA PRO A 28 -11.73 -3.67 -12.22
C PRO A 28 -11.20 -4.62 -11.14
N LEU A 29 -10.81 -5.85 -11.52
CA LEU A 29 -10.27 -6.83 -10.59
C LEU A 29 -8.88 -6.40 -10.08
N ASN A 30 -8.02 -5.89 -10.96
CA ASN A 30 -6.68 -5.40 -10.57
C ASN A 30 -6.78 -4.15 -9.70
N MET A 31 -7.73 -3.27 -10.01
CA MET A 31 -8.06 -2.12 -9.18
C MET A 31 -8.51 -2.55 -7.78
N LEU A 32 -9.40 -3.55 -7.68
CA LEU A 32 -9.87 -4.07 -6.41
C LEU A 32 -8.71 -4.65 -5.57
N LEU A 33 -7.81 -5.41 -6.19
CA LEU A 33 -6.62 -5.97 -5.52
C LEU A 33 -5.70 -4.87 -4.98
N GLU A 34 -5.49 -3.80 -5.74
CA GLU A 34 -4.74 -2.63 -5.25
C GLU A 34 -5.45 -1.94 -4.10
N VAL A 35 -6.77 -1.77 -4.15
CA VAL A 35 -7.53 -1.15 -3.06
C VAL A 35 -7.42 -1.98 -1.77
N ILE A 36 -7.42 -3.31 -1.87
CA ILE A 36 -7.13 -4.20 -0.74
C ILE A 36 -5.71 -3.95 -0.22
N GLY A 37 -4.71 -3.85 -1.10
CA GLY A 37 -3.36 -3.46 -0.76
C GLY A 37 -3.28 -2.11 -0.02
N GLY A 38 -3.99 -1.11 -0.53
CA GLY A 38 -4.08 0.24 0.05
C GLY A 38 -4.72 0.22 1.43
N SER A 39 -5.76 -0.60 1.61
CA SER A 39 -6.39 -0.82 2.92
C SER A 39 -5.40 -1.37 3.93
N ILE A 40 -4.60 -2.37 3.55
CA ILE A 40 -3.58 -3.00 4.39
C ILE A 40 -2.47 -2.00 4.72
N GLY A 41 -1.95 -1.29 3.71
CA GLY A 41 -0.93 -0.25 3.89
C GLY A 41 -1.39 0.88 4.81
N GLY A 42 -2.63 1.34 4.63
CA GLY A 42 -3.27 2.33 5.48
C GLY A 42 -3.49 1.88 6.92
N TYR A 43 -3.90 0.62 7.12
CA TYR A 43 -4.04 0.02 8.46
C TYR A 43 -2.70 -0.06 9.21
N ILE A 44 -1.62 -0.39 8.51
CA ILE A 44 -0.26 -0.45 9.07
C ILE A 44 0.26 0.97 9.33
N GLY A 45 0.17 1.86 8.35
CA GLY A 45 0.64 3.24 8.42
C GLY A 45 -0.07 4.07 9.49
N GLY A 46 -1.39 3.92 9.64
CA GLY A 46 -2.17 4.57 10.69
C GLY A 46 -1.83 4.10 12.11
N ARG A 47 -1.07 3.01 12.29
CA ARG A 47 -0.54 2.60 13.61
C ARG A 47 0.89 3.01 13.85
N LEU A 48 1.60 3.43 12.81
CA LEU A 48 3.03 3.73 12.89
C LEU A 48 3.34 4.85 13.90
N PRO A 49 2.59 5.99 13.92
CA PRO A 49 2.80 7.04 14.92
C PRO A 49 2.71 6.52 16.36
N ASP A 50 1.69 5.72 16.66
CA ASP A 50 1.44 5.19 18.00
C ASP A 50 2.49 4.15 18.45
N VAL A 51 3.19 3.51 17.50
CA VAL A 51 4.29 2.56 17.78
C VAL A 51 5.61 3.30 17.97
N ILE A 52 5.88 4.31 17.14
CA ILE A 52 7.12 5.10 17.20
C ILE A 52 7.11 6.01 18.44
N GLU A 53 5.96 6.61 18.75
CA GLU A 53 5.80 7.56 19.86
C GLU A 53 4.68 7.07 20.81
N PRO A 54 4.94 6.00 21.59
CA PRO A 54 3.98 5.49 22.55
C PRO A 54 3.67 6.56 23.61
N ALA A 55 2.44 6.56 24.11
CA ALA A 55 1.98 7.54 25.09
C ALA A 55 2.55 7.24 26.50
N SER A 56 3.83 7.53 26.70
CA SER A 56 4.53 7.31 27.97
C SER A 56 4.35 8.47 28.96
N TYR A 57 4.11 9.70 28.48
CA TYR A 57 3.81 10.88 29.31
C TYR A 57 3.05 11.97 28.53
N PRO A 58 2.34 12.90 29.19
CA PRO A 58 1.64 14.01 28.55
C PRO A 58 2.63 14.94 27.82
N GLY A 59 2.43 15.17 26.52
CA GLY A 59 3.26 16.06 25.71
C GLY A 59 4.30 15.36 24.82
N HIS A 60 4.45 14.03 24.89
CA HIS A 60 5.39 13.33 24.00
C HIS A 60 4.90 13.27 22.55
N ARG A 61 3.59 13.23 22.27
CA ARG A 61 3.03 13.07 20.91
C ARG A 61 3.16 14.34 20.05
N GLN A 62 4.36 14.64 19.59
CA GLN A 62 4.61 15.89 18.85
C GLN A 62 5.40 15.68 17.56
N LEU A 63 6.24 14.66 17.46
CA LEU A 63 7.10 14.48 16.29
C LEU A 63 6.49 13.51 15.30
N ALA A 64 6.13 12.31 15.76
CA ALA A 64 5.44 11.33 14.93
C ALA A 64 3.99 11.73 14.69
N HIS A 65 3.46 12.62 15.55
CA HIS A 65 2.12 13.18 15.46
C HIS A 65 2.03 14.58 14.78
N SER A 66 3.05 14.97 14.00
CA SER A 66 3.13 16.27 13.33
C SER A 66 2.81 16.17 11.85
N ALA A 67 1.90 17.04 11.40
CA ALA A 67 1.58 17.23 9.98
C ALA A 67 2.82 17.56 9.13
N ALA A 68 3.82 18.26 9.69
CA ALA A 68 5.06 18.57 8.99
C ALA A 68 5.90 17.31 8.74
N THR A 69 6.06 16.46 9.77
CA THR A 69 6.77 15.19 9.65
C THR A 69 6.09 14.27 8.63
N SER A 70 4.76 14.13 8.73
CA SER A 70 3.96 13.33 7.81
C SER A 70 4.05 13.84 6.37
N THR A 71 4.06 15.16 6.17
CA THR A 71 4.25 15.78 4.84
C THR A 71 5.64 15.49 4.27
N VAL A 72 6.70 15.67 5.06
CA VAL A 72 8.09 15.43 4.61
C VAL A 72 8.29 13.96 4.24
N ILE A 73 7.78 13.03 5.05
CA ILE A 73 7.86 11.59 4.77
C ILE A 73 7.02 11.24 3.55
N GLY A 74 5.83 11.81 3.40
CA GLY A 74 4.98 11.61 2.22
C GLY A 74 5.64 12.07 0.93
N ILE A 75 6.23 13.27 0.93
CA ILE A 75 6.97 13.80 -0.24
C ILE A 75 8.23 12.97 -0.51
N GLY A 76 9.00 12.65 0.53
CA GLY A 76 10.23 11.87 0.43
C GLY A 76 9.99 10.45 -0.10
N SER A 77 8.87 9.84 0.26
CA SER A 77 8.50 8.49 -0.18
C SER A 77 7.84 8.45 -1.57
N TYR A 78 7.41 9.59 -2.13
CA TYR A 78 6.68 9.62 -3.42
C TYR A 78 7.43 8.92 -4.56
N LYS A 79 8.72 9.25 -4.77
CA LYS A 79 9.55 8.61 -5.81
C LYS A 79 9.82 7.13 -5.53
N LEU A 80 9.87 6.75 -4.26
CA LEU A 80 10.04 5.35 -3.87
C LEU A 80 8.76 4.55 -4.19
N LEU A 81 7.59 5.16 -3.95
CA LEU A 81 6.30 4.58 -4.32
C LEU A 81 6.16 4.41 -5.83
N GLU A 82 6.58 5.39 -6.64
CA GLU A 82 6.57 5.23 -8.11
C GLU A 82 7.43 4.05 -8.56
N LYS A 83 8.67 3.95 -8.07
CA LYS A 83 9.56 2.82 -8.39
C LYS A 83 9.01 1.48 -7.93
N TRP A 84 8.38 1.45 -6.76
CA TRP A 84 7.72 0.26 -6.22
C TRP A 84 6.58 -0.19 -7.13
N GLU A 85 5.73 0.74 -7.56
CA GLU A 85 4.61 0.44 -8.44
C GLU A 85 5.06 -0.05 -9.82
N GLU A 86 6.09 0.57 -10.39
CA GLU A 86 6.70 0.15 -11.65
C GLU A 86 7.27 -1.27 -11.55
N LEU A 87 8.00 -1.57 -10.47
CA LEU A 87 8.54 -2.91 -10.21
C LEU A 87 7.44 -3.97 -10.11
N CYS A 88 6.40 -3.69 -9.33
CA CYS A 88 5.28 -4.61 -9.18
C CYS A 88 4.54 -4.83 -10.50
N ARG A 89 4.30 -3.76 -11.27
CA ARG A 89 3.63 -3.83 -12.57
C ARG A 89 4.46 -4.62 -13.58
N SER A 90 5.75 -4.31 -13.71
CA SER A 90 6.64 -4.99 -14.64
C SER A 90 6.75 -6.49 -14.35
N LYS A 91 6.81 -6.89 -13.07
CA LYS A 91 6.82 -8.31 -12.69
C LYS A 91 5.49 -9.00 -12.97
N ALA A 92 4.35 -8.35 -12.69
CA ALA A 92 3.04 -8.92 -12.97
C ALA A 92 2.82 -9.14 -14.48
N GLU A 93 3.29 -8.20 -15.31
CA GLU A 93 3.26 -8.35 -16.77
C GLU A 93 4.17 -9.48 -17.27
N CYS A 94 5.32 -9.70 -16.63
CA CYS A 94 6.22 -10.80 -16.96
C CYS A 94 5.52 -12.15 -16.75
N TYR A 95 4.92 -12.36 -15.58
CA TYR A 95 4.21 -13.60 -15.28
C TYR A 95 3.01 -13.83 -16.21
N ARG A 96 2.28 -12.75 -16.55
CA ARG A 96 1.19 -12.83 -17.51
C ARG A 96 1.66 -13.24 -18.91
N ARG A 97 2.79 -12.71 -19.36
CA ARG A 97 3.38 -13.06 -20.66
C ARG A 97 3.84 -14.51 -20.72
N GLU A 98 4.51 -14.99 -19.68
CA GLU A 98 4.97 -16.38 -19.57
C GLU A 98 3.80 -17.36 -19.60
N ARG A 99 2.69 -17.03 -18.92
CA ARG A 99 1.42 -17.77 -19.02
C ARG A 99 0.83 -17.79 -20.44
N GLY A 100 0.87 -16.66 -21.14
CA GLY A 100 0.37 -16.55 -22.51
C GLY A 100 1.12 -17.38 -23.54
N GLN A 101 2.33 -17.87 -23.21
CA GLN A 101 3.13 -18.70 -24.12
C GLN A 101 2.73 -20.18 -24.13
N GLY A 102 1.90 -20.64 -23.17
CA GLY A 102 1.38 -22.01 -23.15
C GLY A 102 2.42 -23.10 -22.89
N VAL A 103 3.60 -22.74 -22.37
CA VAL A 103 4.72 -23.65 -22.10
C VAL A 103 4.74 -24.14 -20.64
N LEU A 104 3.99 -23.50 -19.75
CA LEU A 104 4.01 -23.78 -18.31
C LEU A 104 3.18 -25.01 -17.94
N SER A 105 3.63 -25.76 -16.93
CA SER A 105 2.83 -26.82 -16.33
C SER A 105 1.65 -26.24 -15.54
N GLY A 106 0.60 -27.03 -15.28
CA GLY A 106 -0.58 -26.53 -14.54
C GLY A 106 -0.27 -26.02 -13.12
N PHE A 107 0.76 -26.55 -12.46
CA PHE A 107 1.21 -26.04 -11.16
C PHE A 107 1.96 -24.72 -11.30
N ASP A 108 2.81 -24.58 -12.32
CA ASP A 108 3.52 -23.33 -12.59
C ASP A 108 2.54 -22.22 -12.98
N GLU A 109 1.55 -22.54 -13.82
CA GLU A 109 0.50 -21.60 -14.18
C GLU A 109 -0.21 -21.07 -12.93
N PHE A 110 -0.63 -21.96 -12.02
CA PHE A 110 -1.22 -21.59 -10.74
C PHE A 110 -0.32 -20.65 -9.90
N LEU A 111 0.97 -20.96 -9.79
CA LEU A 111 1.93 -20.10 -9.08
C LEU A 111 2.05 -18.71 -9.72
N HIS A 112 1.99 -18.62 -11.04
CA HIS A 112 2.03 -17.34 -11.75
C HIS A 112 0.76 -16.52 -11.49
N ILE A 113 -0.42 -17.15 -11.46
CA ILE A 113 -1.68 -16.47 -11.07
C ILE A 113 -1.56 -15.93 -9.65
N LEU A 114 -1.08 -16.76 -8.71
CA LEU A 114 -0.91 -16.37 -7.32
C LEU A 114 0.09 -15.21 -7.20
N ALA A 115 1.20 -15.26 -7.93
CA ALA A 115 2.21 -14.20 -7.95
C ALA A 115 1.65 -12.89 -8.52
N GLU A 116 0.89 -12.93 -9.62
CA GLU A 116 0.20 -11.76 -10.18
C GLU A 116 -0.73 -11.11 -9.13
N ILE A 117 -1.57 -11.91 -8.45
CA ILE A 117 -2.48 -11.42 -7.40
C ILE A 117 -1.70 -10.75 -6.27
N MET A 118 -0.65 -11.42 -5.78
CA MET A 118 0.18 -10.88 -4.69
C MET A 118 0.87 -9.59 -5.09
N LEU A 119 1.34 -9.46 -6.34
CA LEU A 119 1.95 -8.23 -6.84
C LEU A 119 0.96 -7.09 -6.98
N HIS A 120 -0.28 -7.36 -7.39
CA HIS A 120 -1.33 -6.34 -7.43
C HIS A 120 -1.70 -5.83 -6.02
N ILE A 121 -1.79 -6.73 -5.03
CA ILE A 121 -1.99 -6.34 -3.63
C ILE A 121 -0.77 -5.55 -3.13
N ALA A 122 0.44 -6.06 -3.34
CA ALA A 122 1.68 -5.43 -2.88
C ALA A 122 1.89 -4.02 -3.45
N ARG A 123 1.51 -3.80 -4.72
CA ARG A 123 1.51 -2.49 -5.36
C ARG A 123 0.62 -1.48 -4.65
N GLY A 124 -0.56 -1.93 -4.22
CA GLY A 124 -1.50 -1.10 -3.47
C GLY A 124 -1.03 -0.74 -2.07
N VAL A 125 -0.10 -1.50 -1.48
CA VAL A 125 0.42 -1.24 -0.13
C VAL A 125 1.25 0.05 -0.15
N GLN A 126 0.59 1.14 0.20
CA GLN A 126 1.18 2.45 0.41
C GLN A 126 1.07 2.76 1.90
N ILE A 127 2.21 2.86 2.57
CA ILE A 127 2.25 3.17 4.00
C ILE A 127 2.22 4.69 4.14
N PHE A 128 1.05 5.22 4.49
CA PHE A 128 0.88 6.63 4.84
C PHE A 128 0.92 6.79 6.35
N ILE A 129 1.74 7.71 6.83
CA ILE A 129 1.70 8.16 8.22
C ILE A 129 0.67 9.29 8.26
N LEU A 130 -0.46 9.06 8.95
CA LEU A 130 -1.57 10.01 9.04
C LEU A 130 -1.82 10.38 10.50
N ASP A 131 -1.87 11.69 10.74
CA ASP A 131 -2.21 12.32 12.02
C ASP A 131 -3.56 12.99 12.06
#